data_AF-A0A7V2JQC2-F1
#
_entry.id   AF-A0A7V2JQC2-F1
#
_cell.length_a   1.000
_cell.length_b   1.000
_cell.length_c   1.000
_cell.angle_alpha   90.00
_cell.angle_beta   90.00
_cell.angle_gamma   90.00
#
_symmetry.space_group_name_H-M   'P 1'
#
loop_
_entity.id
_entity.type
_entity.pdbx_description
1 polymer ?
#
loop_
_entity_poly.entity_id
_entity_poly.type
_entity_poly.pdbx_seq_one_letter_code
_entity_poly.pdbx_strand_id
1 'polypeptide(L)'
;MLQISLIPQPQFSTSIKAVVTTGFFVFLLLSTPAIIYAGEYVLMKGRGVEVCEIYKKNLNSFGHIMACERKINPKFADLKKPIWKKLDLWENRELLRRAEKFLEFGSQHVESGTMYDNTAEFEAYVKKSIPYNLNALYTTKIDINNDKKVEIILRYKRGRCLRTRHFGIPILVLDNTGQSIDEKRSKPLLQNRFRTENQAGRWSYNLYDIFRYKKKMYFDKWDYDARVILYVFQLKNNRSKMICKYKYKQ
;
A
#
# COMPACT_ATOMS: atom_id res chain seq x y z
N MET A 1 -23.74 15.36 103.96
CA MET A 1 -24.90 16.21 104.35
C MET A 1 -25.51 16.76 103.06
N LEU A 2 -26.85 16.77 102.95
CA LEU A 2 -27.71 16.95 101.76
C LEU A 2 -27.80 15.72 100.84
N GLN A 3 -28.90 14.93 100.87
CA GLN A 3 -30.26 15.15 100.31
C GLN A 3 -30.29 15.21 98.77
N ILE A 4 -31.26 14.71 98.00
CA ILE A 4 -32.39 13.76 98.12
C ILE A 4 -32.93 13.65 96.67
N SER A 5 -33.24 12.42 96.23
CA SER A 5 -34.36 11.97 95.38
C SER A 5 -34.68 12.51 93.94
N LEU A 6 -34.91 11.51 93.08
CA LEU A 6 -36.05 11.24 92.17
C LEU A 6 -36.33 12.15 90.94
N ILE A 7 -36.58 11.52 89.78
CA ILE A 7 -37.82 11.56 88.95
C ILE A 7 -37.57 10.89 87.56
N PRO A 8 -38.59 10.32 86.89
CA PRO A 8 -38.48 9.17 85.97
C PRO A 8 -38.62 9.48 84.45
N GLN A 9 -38.32 8.44 83.64
CA GLN A 9 -38.83 7.98 82.31
C GLN A 9 -39.76 8.93 81.51
N PRO A 10 -39.70 9.00 80.15
CA PRO A 10 -40.09 7.84 79.32
C PRO A 10 -39.48 7.71 77.89
N GLN A 11 -39.82 6.55 77.32
CA GLN A 11 -39.59 6.00 75.99
C GLN A 11 -39.88 6.95 74.81
N PHE A 12 -39.11 6.82 73.72
CA PHE A 12 -39.67 6.93 72.37
C PHE A 12 -38.96 6.02 71.36
N SER A 13 -39.81 5.19 70.75
CA SER A 13 -39.71 4.46 69.49
C SER A 13 -39.03 5.26 68.36
N THR A 14 -38.25 4.59 67.50
CA THR A 14 -38.57 4.48 66.07
C THR A 14 -37.58 3.59 65.31
N SER A 15 -38.16 2.72 64.49
CA SER A 15 -37.52 1.77 63.59
C SER A 15 -36.66 2.46 62.52
N ILE A 16 -35.39 2.06 62.41
CA ILE A 16 -34.58 2.33 61.22
C ILE A 16 -34.63 1.09 60.32
N LYS A 17 -35.33 1.24 59.20
CA LYS A 17 -35.34 0.28 58.09
C LYS A 17 -33.93 0.22 57.49
N ALA A 18 -33.40 -1.00 57.35
CA ALA A 18 -32.19 -1.27 56.60
C ALA A 18 -32.38 -0.84 55.13
N VAL A 19 -31.62 0.18 54.70
CA VAL A 19 -31.44 0.52 53.28
C VAL A 19 -30.28 -0.32 52.77
N VAL A 20 -30.62 -1.44 52.14
CA VAL A 20 -29.70 -2.29 51.39
C VAL A 20 -30.03 -2.14 49.91
N THR A 21 -28.99 -2.15 49.09
CA THR A 21 -28.99 -2.34 47.63
C THR A 21 -29.47 -1.19 46.73
N THR A 22 -28.67 -0.13 46.64
CA THR A 22 -28.58 0.68 45.40
C THR A 22 -27.15 1.15 45.16
N GLY A 23 -26.25 0.20 44.91
CA GLY A 23 -24.82 0.52 44.76
C GLY A 23 -24.04 -0.54 43.99
N PHE A 24 -24.64 -1.20 43.00
CA PHE A 24 -23.92 -2.19 42.19
C PHE A 24 -24.48 -2.32 40.75
N PHE A 25 -24.91 -1.21 40.14
CA PHE A 25 -25.41 -1.22 38.75
C PHE A 25 -24.83 -0.11 37.85
N VAL A 26 -23.82 0.63 38.31
CA VAL A 26 -23.18 1.72 37.52
C VAL A 26 -21.79 1.33 36.99
N PHE A 27 -21.17 0.26 37.51
CA PHE A 27 -19.83 -0.15 37.06
C PHE A 27 -19.80 -1.05 35.81
N LEU A 28 -20.95 -1.61 35.38
CA LEU A 28 -21.00 -2.52 34.23
C LEU A 28 -21.16 -1.82 32.88
N LEU A 29 -21.57 -0.55 32.84
CA LEU A 29 -21.77 0.21 31.59
C LEU A 29 -20.48 0.80 30.99
N LEU A 30 -19.36 0.77 31.72
CA LEU A 30 -18.06 1.27 31.24
C LEU A 30 -17.17 0.18 30.63
N SER A 31 -17.67 -1.06 30.54
CA SER A 31 -16.93 -2.19 29.97
C SER A 31 -17.46 -2.60 28.59
N THR A 32 -17.87 -1.63 27.76
CA THR A 32 -17.95 -1.91 26.32
C THR A 32 -16.51 -1.98 25.81
N PRO A 33 -16.01 -3.15 25.40
CA PRO A 33 -14.71 -3.20 24.75
C PRO A 33 -14.80 -2.27 23.56
N ALA A 34 -13.89 -1.28 23.50
CA ALA A 34 -13.76 -0.44 22.32
C ALA A 34 -13.63 -1.39 21.12
N ILE A 35 -14.66 -1.44 20.27
CA ILE A 35 -14.61 -2.21 19.03
C ILE A 35 -13.59 -1.46 18.18
N ILE A 36 -12.34 -1.91 18.25
CA ILE A 36 -11.29 -1.46 17.35
C ILE A 36 -11.71 -1.99 15.99
N TYR A 37 -12.38 -1.16 15.20
CA TYR A 37 -12.71 -1.47 13.81
C TYR A 37 -11.38 -1.56 13.04
N ALA A 38 -10.91 -2.79 12.85
CA ALA A 38 -9.85 -3.07 11.90
C ALA A 38 -10.40 -2.75 10.51
N GLY A 39 -9.79 -1.79 9.82
CA GLY A 39 -10.26 -1.41 8.49
C GLY A 39 -10.18 -2.57 7.50
N GLU A 40 -11.06 -2.56 6.50
CA GLU A 40 -11.18 -3.62 5.49
C GLU A 40 -11.16 -3.09 4.06
N TYR A 41 -10.62 -3.89 3.15
CA TYR A 41 -10.81 -3.70 1.71
C TYR A 41 -12.16 -4.27 1.28
N VAL A 42 -13.00 -3.41 0.70
CA VAL A 42 -14.28 -3.78 0.08
C VAL A 42 -14.11 -3.87 -1.43
N LEU A 43 -14.54 -4.99 -2.01
CA LEU A 43 -14.52 -5.24 -3.45
C LEU A 43 -15.66 -4.46 -4.13
N MET A 44 -15.30 -3.41 -4.87
CA MET A 44 -16.23 -2.54 -5.61
C MET A 44 -16.50 -3.04 -7.03
N LYS A 45 -15.52 -3.73 -7.64
CA LYS A 45 -15.64 -4.36 -8.97
C LYS A 45 -14.84 -5.66 -8.98
N GLY A 46 -15.36 -6.66 -9.68
CA GLY A 46 -14.74 -7.99 -9.80
C GLY A 46 -15.42 -9.08 -8.98
N ARG A 47 -16.67 -8.86 -8.54
CA ARG A 47 -17.46 -9.90 -7.86
C ARG A 47 -17.59 -11.13 -8.76
N GLY A 48 -17.37 -12.31 -8.19
CA GLY A 48 -17.38 -13.59 -8.93
C GLY A 48 -16.12 -13.84 -9.75
N VAL A 49 -15.16 -12.91 -9.77
CA VAL A 49 -13.83 -13.14 -10.36
C VAL A 49 -12.93 -13.71 -9.27
N GLU A 50 -12.56 -14.99 -9.41
CA GLU A 50 -11.86 -15.75 -8.37
C GLU A 50 -10.61 -15.05 -7.82
N VAL A 51 -9.74 -14.52 -8.71
CA VAL A 51 -8.53 -13.79 -8.30
C VAL A 51 -8.86 -12.53 -7.48
N CYS A 52 -9.98 -11.87 -7.76
CA CYS A 52 -10.38 -10.69 -7.00
C CYS A 52 -10.83 -11.05 -5.58
N GLU A 53 -11.58 -12.14 -5.44
CA GLU A 53 -12.10 -12.61 -4.15
C GLU A 53 -10.98 -13.14 -3.25
N ILE A 54 -10.06 -13.95 -3.80
CA ILE A 54 -8.93 -14.47 -3.02
C ILE A 54 -7.96 -13.35 -2.64
N TYR A 55 -7.75 -12.37 -3.52
CA TYR A 55 -6.90 -11.24 -3.22
C TYR A 55 -7.52 -10.32 -2.15
N LYS A 56 -8.85 -10.14 -2.13
CA LYS A 56 -9.55 -9.48 -1.02
C LYS A 56 -9.25 -10.16 0.32
N LYS A 57 -9.42 -11.49 0.37
CA LYS A 57 -9.16 -12.29 1.57
C LYS A 57 -7.71 -12.16 2.03
N ASN A 58 -6.76 -12.12 1.09
CA ASN A 58 -5.35 -11.84 1.38
C ASN A 58 -5.15 -10.47 2.03
N LEU A 59 -5.65 -9.41 1.40
CA LEU A 59 -5.49 -8.03 1.87
C LEU A 59 -6.07 -7.85 3.28
N ASN A 60 -7.28 -8.39 3.53
CA ASN A 60 -7.96 -8.26 4.82
C ASN A 60 -7.37 -9.14 5.92
N SER A 61 -6.48 -10.09 5.61
CA SER A 61 -5.86 -10.94 6.61
C SER A 61 -4.80 -10.23 7.47
N PHE A 62 -4.43 -8.99 7.14
CA PHE A 62 -3.41 -8.21 7.86
C PHE A 62 -3.99 -7.16 8.81
N GLY A 63 -5.29 -6.85 8.73
CA GLY A 63 -5.98 -5.90 9.63
C GLY A 63 -5.54 -4.42 9.51
N HIS A 64 -4.76 -4.08 8.49
CA HIS A 64 -4.32 -2.71 8.21
C HIS A 64 -4.17 -2.47 6.70
N ILE A 65 -3.98 -1.21 6.35
CA ILE A 65 -3.80 -0.77 4.97
C ILE A 65 -2.51 -1.35 4.34
N MET A 66 -2.66 -2.06 3.23
CA MET A 66 -1.57 -2.71 2.50
C MET A 66 -1.06 -1.84 1.34
N ALA A 67 -0.56 -0.64 1.65
CA ALA A 67 -0.12 0.32 0.64
C ALA A 67 1.30 0.04 0.09
N CYS A 68 2.31 -0.05 0.97
CA CYS A 68 3.73 0.01 0.59
C CYS A 68 4.33 -1.33 0.13
N GLU A 69 3.92 -2.43 0.77
CA GLU A 69 4.41 -3.77 0.51
C GLU A 69 3.24 -4.75 0.67
N ARG A 70 2.62 -5.13 -0.45
CA ARG A 70 1.45 -5.99 -0.44
C ARG A 70 1.86 -7.44 -0.20
N LYS A 71 2.08 -7.76 1.07
CA LYS A 71 2.43 -9.11 1.54
C LYS A 71 1.35 -10.12 1.13
N ILE A 72 1.79 -11.36 0.92
CA ILE A 72 0.91 -12.50 0.70
C ILE A 72 0.89 -13.33 1.96
N ASN A 73 -0.30 -13.60 2.49
CA ASN A 73 -0.51 -14.50 3.60
C ASN A 73 -0.27 -15.95 3.13
N PRO A 74 0.59 -16.73 3.81
CA PRO A 74 0.89 -18.11 3.43
C PRO A 74 -0.33 -19.03 3.32
N LYS A 75 -1.46 -18.71 3.96
CA LYS A 75 -2.73 -19.45 3.84
C LYS A 75 -3.25 -19.52 2.40
N PHE A 76 -2.89 -18.57 1.54
CA PHE A 76 -3.33 -18.51 0.15
C PHE A 76 -2.22 -19.00 -0.79
N ALA A 77 -1.94 -20.31 -0.79
CA ALA A 77 -0.79 -20.92 -1.47
C ALA A 77 -0.69 -20.64 -2.98
N ASP A 78 -1.82 -20.38 -3.65
CA ASP A 78 -1.86 -20.02 -5.07
C ASP A 78 -1.43 -18.57 -5.36
N LEU A 79 -1.48 -17.69 -4.35
CA LEU A 79 -0.97 -16.34 -4.44
C LEU A 79 0.53 -16.35 -4.18
N LYS A 80 1.31 -15.80 -5.11
CA LYS A 80 2.78 -15.74 -4.99
C LYS A 80 3.33 -14.41 -5.46
N LYS A 81 4.45 -13.99 -4.88
CA LYS A 81 5.23 -12.86 -5.38
C LYS A 81 6.36 -13.36 -6.29
N PRO A 82 6.75 -12.58 -7.31
CA PRO A 82 8.00 -12.85 -8.01
C PRO A 82 9.19 -12.65 -7.04
N ILE A 83 10.28 -13.36 -7.31
CA ILE A 83 11.53 -13.16 -6.57
C ILE A 83 12.24 -11.95 -7.19
N TRP A 84 12.46 -10.93 -6.37
CA TRP A 84 13.12 -9.69 -6.77
C TRP A 84 14.61 -9.75 -6.46
N LYS A 85 15.45 -9.48 -7.46
CA LYS A 85 16.88 -9.22 -7.27
C LYS A 85 17.07 -7.72 -7.08
N LYS A 86 17.58 -7.30 -5.92
CA LYS A 86 18.00 -5.92 -5.71
C LYS A 86 19.25 -5.63 -6.55
N LEU A 87 19.27 -4.50 -7.25
CA LEU A 87 20.43 -4.02 -7.97
C LEU A 87 21.24 -3.06 -7.09
N ASP A 88 22.56 -3.03 -7.28
CA ASP A 88 23.38 -1.95 -6.74
C ASP A 88 23.00 -0.64 -7.45
N LEU A 89 22.68 0.39 -6.67
CA LEU A 89 22.14 1.62 -7.24
C LEU A 89 23.21 2.43 -7.98
N TRP A 90 24.46 2.41 -7.49
CA TRP A 90 25.55 3.20 -8.06
C TRP A 90 26.03 2.60 -9.38
N GLU A 91 26.19 1.28 -9.42
CA GLU A 91 26.52 0.54 -10.64
C GLU A 91 25.42 0.67 -11.70
N ASN A 92 24.16 0.79 -11.28
CA ASN A 92 22.99 0.88 -12.19
C ASN A 92 22.43 2.30 -12.31
N ARG A 93 23.21 3.35 -12.02
CA ARG A 93 22.75 4.75 -12.02
C ARG A 93 22.26 5.22 -13.39
N GLU A 94 22.82 4.73 -14.48
CA GLU A 94 22.34 5.05 -15.83
C GLU A 94 20.94 4.47 -16.11
N LEU A 95 20.65 3.27 -15.59
CA LEU A 95 19.30 2.70 -15.67
C LEU A 95 18.31 3.52 -14.85
N LEU A 96 18.71 3.98 -13.65
CA LEU A 96 17.91 4.92 -12.86
C LEU A 96 17.64 6.22 -13.63
N ARG A 97 18.66 6.80 -14.27
CA ARG A 97 18.54 8.02 -15.08
C ARG A 97 17.50 7.84 -16.18
N ARG A 98 17.61 6.75 -16.94
CA ARG A 98 16.65 6.41 -18.02
C ARG A 98 15.24 6.21 -17.49
N ALA A 99 15.08 5.52 -16.36
CA ALA A 99 13.78 5.31 -15.74
C ALA A 99 13.14 6.64 -15.30
N GLU A 100 13.88 7.52 -14.63
CA GLU A 100 13.39 8.84 -14.21
C GLU A 100 13.02 9.71 -15.43
N LYS A 101 13.89 9.79 -16.44
CA LYS A 101 13.59 10.54 -17.67
C LYS A 101 12.33 10.03 -18.37
N PHE A 102 12.20 8.71 -18.52
CA PHE A 102 11.00 8.11 -19.12
C PHE A 102 9.74 8.39 -18.31
N LEU A 103 9.81 8.35 -16.97
CA LEU A 103 8.66 8.59 -16.11
C LEU A 103 8.26 10.08 -16.04
N GLU A 104 9.21 10.99 -16.16
CA GLU A 104 8.97 12.43 -16.10
C GLU A 104 8.54 13.01 -17.46
N PHE A 105 9.21 12.62 -18.54
CA PHE A 105 9.05 13.24 -19.87
C PHE A 105 8.46 12.28 -20.93
N GLY A 106 8.36 10.98 -20.64
CA GLY A 106 7.93 9.99 -21.62
C GLY A 106 8.94 9.80 -22.76
N SER A 107 8.43 9.48 -23.96
CA SER A 107 9.25 9.24 -25.15
C SER A 107 9.76 10.53 -25.81
N GLN A 108 9.24 11.69 -25.41
CA GLN A 108 9.61 12.99 -25.97
C GLN A 108 10.88 13.47 -25.27
N HIS A 109 11.99 12.81 -25.58
CA HIS A 109 13.31 13.21 -25.13
C HIS A 109 13.76 14.43 -25.93
N VAL A 110 13.52 15.62 -25.39
CA VAL A 110 14.30 16.81 -25.74
C VAL A 110 15.22 17.05 -24.56
N GLU A 111 16.53 17.21 -24.82
CA GLU A 111 17.45 17.73 -23.79
C GLU A 111 16.82 18.98 -23.20
N SER A 112 16.38 18.89 -21.95
CA SER A 112 15.48 19.87 -21.34
C SER A 112 16.24 20.74 -20.35
N GLY A 113 17.57 20.63 -20.33
CA GLY A 113 18.43 21.28 -19.34
C GLY A 113 18.13 20.81 -17.92
N THR A 114 17.62 19.59 -17.76
CA THR A 114 17.21 19.07 -16.45
C THR A 114 18.40 18.49 -15.70
N MET A 115 18.25 18.27 -14.38
CA MET A 115 19.26 17.58 -13.57
C MET A 115 19.64 16.19 -14.10
N TYR A 116 18.81 15.58 -14.94
CA TYR A 116 19.08 14.27 -15.55
C TYR A 116 20.00 14.35 -16.77
N ASP A 117 20.11 15.53 -17.39
CA ASP A 117 21.00 15.80 -18.52
C ASP A 117 22.40 16.21 -18.04
N ASN A 118 22.48 16.82 -16.84
CA ASN A 118 23.75 17.11 -16.18
C ASN A 118 24.28 15.89 -15.40
N THR A 119 25.38 15.29 -15.89
CA THR A 119 25.97 14.10 -15.28
C THR A 119 26.38 14.30 -13.82
N ALA A 120 27.02 15.43 -13.50
CA ALA A 120 27.53 15.69 -12.16
C ALA A 120 26.39 15.89 -11.14
N GLU A 121 25.36 16.66 -11.52
CA GLU A 121 24.18 16.86 -10.68
C GLU A 121 23.42 15.56 -10.44
N PHE A 122 23.21 14.75 -11.50
CA PHE A 122 22.57 13.46 -11.37
C PHE A 122 23.34 12.52 -10.45
N GLU A 123 24.66 12.40 -10.63
CA GLU A 123 25.48 11.53 -9.78
C GLU A 123 25.50 12.00 -8.32
N ALA A 124 25.53 13.31 -8.06
CA ALA A 124 25.41 13.87 -6.73
C ALA A 124 24.05 13.52 -6.09
N TYR A 125 22.96 13.61 -6.86
CA TYR A 125 21.63 13.15 -6.44
C TYR A 125 21.61 11.67 -6.08
N VAL A 126 22.19 10.80 -6.92
CA VAL A 126 22.25 9.35 -6.66
C VAL A 126 23.02 9.07 -5.38
N LYS A 127 24.23 9.62 -5.23
CA LYS A 127 25.07 9.47 -4.02
C LYS A 127 24.32 9.89 -2.77
N LYS A 128 23.62 11.03 -2.80
CA LYS A 128 22.82 11.52 -1.68
C LYS A 128 21.65 10.58 -1.34
N SER A 129 21.08 9.87 -2.33
CA SER A 129 19.92 8.99 -2.15
C SER A 129 20.23 7.63 -1.50
N ILE A 130 21.46 7.12 -1.69
CA ILE A 130 21.91 5.81 -1.23
C ILE A 130 21.78 5.62 0.29
N PRO A 131 22.39 6.46 1.17
CA PRO A 131 22.39 6.21 2.61
C PRO A 131 20.98 6.24 3.23
N TYR A 132 20.04 6.92 2.57
CA TYR A 132 18.67 7.03 3.04
C TYR A 132 17.71 6.00 2.42
N ASN A 133 18.20 5.18 1.48
CA ASN A 133 17.42 4.23 0.68
C ASN A 133 16.21 4.92 0.03
N LEU A 134 16.41 6.14 -0.49
CA LEU A 134 15.35 6.90 -1.15
C LEU A 134 15.07 6.35 -2.54
N ASN A 135 16.07 5.78 -3.19
CA ASN A 135 15.93 5.12 -4.48
C ASN A 135 16.39 3.67 -4.36
N ALA A 136 15.64 2.76 -4.97
CA ALA A 136 16.05 1.37 -5.08
C ALA A 136 15.51 0.75 -6.37
N LEU A 137 16.37 -0.01 -7.05
CA LEU A 137 16.03 -0.75 -8.25
C LEU A 137 16.00 -2.24 -7.92
N TYR A 138 14.96 -2.92 -8.40
CA TYR A 138 14.84 -4.36 -8.32
C TYR A 138 14.47 -4.91 -9.68
N THR A 139 15.01 -6.07 -10.04
CA THR A 139 14.64 -6.77 -11.27
C THR A 139 14.08 -8.14 -10.99
N THR A 140 13.25 -8.61 -11.90
CA THR A 140 12.77 -10.00 -11.93
C THR A 140 12.54 -10.42 -13.38
N LYS A 141 12.44 -11.73 -13.61
CA LYS A 141 12.14 -12.30 -14.93
C LYS A 141 10.82 -13.06 -14.84
N ILE A 142 9.79 -12.57 -15.53
CA ILE A 142 8.43 -13.13 -15.49
C ILE A 142 7.73 -12.95 -16.84
N ASP A 143 6.74 -13.79 -17.13
CA ASP A 143 5.77 -13.58 -18.21
C ASP A 143 4.66 -12.64 -17.72
N ILE A 144 4.88 -11.32 -17.82
CA ILE A 144 3.97 -10.31 -17.25
C ILE A 144 2.66 -10.20 -18.05
N ASN A 145 2.70 -10.49 -19.35
CA ASN A 145 1.56 -10.34 -20.26
C ASN A 145 0.81 -11.66 -20.54
N ASN A 146 1.24 -12.77 -19.93
CA ASN A 146 0.68 -14.11 -20.04
C ASN A 146 0.71 -14.68 -21.48
N ASP A 147 1.73 -14.37 -22.27
CA ASP A 147 1.92 -14.83 -23.65
C ASP A 147 2.95 -15.97 -23.79
N LYS A 148 3.45 -16.51 -22.67
CA LYS A 148 4.50 -17.52 -22.54
C LYS A 148 5.91 -17.02 -22.87
N LYS A 149 6.13 -15.72 -23.07
CA LYS A 149 7.46 -15.12 -23.21
C LYS A 149 7.82 -14.41 -21.91
N VAL A 150 9.09 -14.53 -21.53
CA VAL A 150 9.60 -13.93 -20.29
C VAL A 150 10.14 -12.53 -20.58
N GLU A 151 9.76 -11.57 -19.75
CA GLU A 151 10.28 -10.21 -19.72
C GLU A 151 11.21 -9.97 -18.55
N ILE A 152 12.12 -9.00 -18.72
CA ILE A 152 12.87 -8.42 -17.61
C ILE A 152 12.05 -7.25 -17.09
N ILE A 153 11.60 -7.34 -15.84
CA ILE A 153 10.78 -6.30 -15.21
C ILE A 153 11.62 -5.54 -14.20
N LEU A 154 11.61 -4.22 -14.32
CA LEU A 154 12.17 -3.30 -13.34
C LEU A 154 11.06 -2.83 -12.40
N ARG A 155 11.31 -2.96 -11.09
CA ARG A 155 10.58 -2.27 -10.04
C ARG A 155 11.47 -1.16 -9.51
N TYR A 156 11.08 0.08 -9.76
CA TYR A 156 11.78 1.26 -9.26
C TYR A 156 11.03 1.80 -8.05
N LYS A 157 11.68 1.91 -6.89
CA LYS A 157 11.15 2.55 -5.68
C LYS A 157 11.78 3.93 -5.55
N ARG A 158 10.96 4.98 -5.55
CA ARG A 158 11.33 6.36 -5.21
C ARG A 158 10.68 6.78 -3.90
N GLY A 159 11.44 7.44 -3.04
CA GLY A 159 11.02 7.91 -1.73
C GLY A 159 10.70 6.81 -0.71
N ARG A 160 10.28 7.25 0.48
CA ARG A 160 9.76 6.37 1.53
C ARG A 160 8.24 6.44 1.48
N CYS A 161 7.62 5.31 1.13
CA CYS A 161 6.18 5.18 1.04
C CYS A 161 5.47 5.75 2.30
N LEU A 162 4.51 6.65 2.08
CA LEU A 162 3.75 7.36 3.11
C LEU A 162 4.58 8.16 4.14
N ARG A 163 5.88 8.40 3.88
CA ARG A 163 6.77 9.14 4.78
C ARG A 163 7.45 10.33 4.11
N THR A 164 7.76 10.24 2.82
CA THR A 164 8.33 11.37 2.06
C THR A 164 7.25 12.15 1.32
N ARG A 165 7.53 13.43 1.04
CA ARG A 165 6.64 14.29 0.24
C ARG A 165 6.41 13.77 -1.16
N HIS A 166 7.37 13.06 -1.74
CA HIS A 166 7.24 12.37 -3.02
C HIS A 166 7.65 10.91 -2.84
N PHE A 167 6.81 9.99 -3.29
CA PHE A 167 7.12 8.56 -3.32
C PHE A 167 6.40 7.91 -4.49
N GLY A 168 6.89 6.76 -4.94
CA GLY A 168 6.26 6.00 -6.02
C GLY A 168 6.95 4.67 -6.22
N ILE A 169 6.21 3.68 -6.73
CA ILE A 169 6.78 2.40 -7.12
C ILE A 169 6.26 2.01 -8.51
N PRO A 170 6.75 2.62 -9.60
CA PRO A 170 6.43 2.15 -10.94
C PRO A 170 7.05 0.78 -11.23
N ILE A 171 6.38 0.04 -12.12
CA ILE A 171 6.89 -1.18 -12.74
C ILE A 171 7.07 -0.93 -14.24
N LEU A 172 8.25 -1.27 -14.76
CA LEU A 172 8.66 -1.03 -16.14
C LEU A 172 9.15 -2.33 -16.75
N VAL A 173 9.00 -2.47 -18.06
CA VAL A 173 9.61 -3.56 -18.84
C VAL A 173 10.94 -3.05 -19.37
N LEU A 174 12.00 -3.83 -19.17
CA LEU A 174 13.30 -3.56 -19.77
C LEU A 174 13.42 -4.29 -21.12
N ASP A 175 14.34 -3.81 -21.94
CA ASP A 175 14.75 -4.52 -23.15
C ASP A 175 15.42 -5.87 -22.82
N ASN A 176 15.77 -6.63 -23.86
CA ASN A 176 16.35 -7.97 -23.67
C ASN A 176 17.73 -7.93 -23.00
N THR A 177 18.43 -6.79 -23.04
CA THR A 177 19.72 -6.59 -22.37
C THR A 177 19.56 -6.26 -20.88
N GLY A 178 18.37 -5.78 -20.48
CA GLY A 178 18.11 -5.30 -19.12
C GLY A 178 18.75 -3.95 -18.81
N GLN A 179 19.19 -3.21 -19.83
CA GLN A 179 19.91 -1.94 -19.66
C GLN A 179 19.07 -0.73 -20.08
N SER A 180 18.01 -0.92 -20.86
CA SER A 180 17.14 0.16 -21.32
C SER A 180 15.67 -0.14 -21.05
N ILE A 181 14.83 0.90 -21.03
CA ILE A 181 13.39 0.76 -20.87
C ILE A 181 12.77 0.38 -22.22
N ASP A 182 12.03 -0.72 -22.26
CA ASP A 182 11.12 -0.99 -23.38
C ASP A 182 9.85 -0.16 -23.17
N GLU A 183 9.82 1.03 -23.76
CA GLU A 183 8.74 1.99 -23.56
C GLU A 183 7.39 1.42 -24.02
N LYS A 184 7.37 0.74 -25.17
CA LYS A 184 6.15 0.19 -25.76
C LYS A 184 5.52 -0.86 -24.85
N ARG A 185 6.33 -1.74 -24.25
CA ARG A 185 5.85 -2.76 -23.31
C ARG A 185 5.64 -2.25 -21.90
N SER A 186 6.29 -1.16 -21.50
CA SER A 186 6.07 -0.48 -20.22
C SER A 186 4.75 0.30 -20.19
N LYS A 187 4.38 0.93 -21.31
CA LYS A 187 3.22 1.82 -21.40
C LYS A 187 1.89 1.22 -20.90
N PRO A 188 1.56 -0.06 -21.15
CA PRO A 188 0.37 -0.69 -20.59
C PRO A 188 0.41 -0.87 -19.07
N LEU A 189 1.58 -0.98 -18.45
CA LEU A 189 1.68 -1.14 -16.99
C LEU A 189 1.42 0.17 -16.24
N LEU A 190 1.64 1.32 -16.89
CA LEU A 190 1.47 2.65 -16.32
C LEU A 190 0.01 3.11 -16.38
N GLN A 191 -0.79 2.70 -15.39
CA GLN A 191 -2.21 3.05 -15.24
C GLN A 191 -2.41 4.32 -14.39
N ASN A 192 -1.59 5.34 -14.64
CA ASN A 192 -1.61 6.62 -13.92
C ASN A 192 -2.66 7.59 -14.49
N ARG A 193 -2.99 8.63 -13.73
CA ARG A 193 -3.82 9.76 -14.20
C ARG A 193 -2.97 10.72 -15.06
N PHE A 194 -3.63 11.61 -15.81
CA PHE A 194 -2.97 12.70 -16.57
C PHE A 194 -1.93 12.22 -17.60
N ARG A 195 -2.18 11.08 -18.25
CA ARG A 195 -1.29 10.51 -19.29
C ARG A 195 -1.29 11.29 -20.61
N THR A 196 -2.09 12.35 -20.69
CA THR A 196 -2.20 13.22 -21.85
C THR A 196 -0.99 14.12 -22.01
N GLU A 197 -0.30 14.44 -20.90
CA GLU A 197 0.85 15.36 -20.87
C GLU A 197 2.19 14.63 -21.00
N ASN A 198 2.35 13.49 -20.32
CA ASN A 198 3.47 12.58 -20.50
C ASN A 198 2.96 11.12 -20.55
N GLN A 199 3.63 10.25 -21.30
CA GLN A 199 3.12 8.89 -21.55
C GLN A 199 2.96 8.05 -20.27
N ALA A 200 3.75 8.38 -19.24
CA ALA A 200 3.74 7.76 -17.93
C ALA A 200 2.59 8.26 -17.03
N GLY A 201 2.02 9.43 -17.30
CA GLY A 201 1.11 10.16 -16.41
C GLY A 201 1.77 10.60 -15.10
N ARG A 202 0.95 11.12 -14.19
CA ARG A 202 1.39 11.43 -12.82
C ARG A 202 1.66 10.13 -12.06
N TRP A 203 2.92 9.70 -12.08
CA TRP A 203 3.35 8.43 -11.49
C TRP A 203 3.68 8.53 -10.00
N SER A 204 4.05 9.73 -9.54
CA SER A 204 4.19 10.01 -8.11
C SER A 204 2.90 9.64 -7.37
N TYR A 205 3.07 9.13 -6.15
CA TYR A 205 2.03 8.62 -5.25
C TYR A 205 1.27 7.38 -5.73
N ASN A 206 1.70 6.76 -6.83
CA ASN A 206 1.20 5.47 -7.27
C ASN A 206 2.19 4.38 -6.87
N LEU A 207 1.68 3.34 -6.20
CA LEU A 207 2.46 2.20 -5.75
C LEU A 207 1.99 0.97 -6.51
N TYR A 208 2.81 0.46 -7.41
CA TYR A 208 2.53 -0.77 -8.15
C TYR A 208 3.19 -1.96 -7.48
N ASP A 209 2.57 -3.12 -7.65
CA ASP A 209 3.15 -4.40 -7.27
C ASP A 209 2.66 -5.49 -8.22
N ILE A 210 3.33 -6.63 -8.19
CA ILE A 210 3.07 -7.77 -9.07
C ILE A 210 2.80 -8.99 -8.20
N PHE A 211 1.86 -9.84 -8.63
CA PHE A 211 1.61 -11.13 -8.00
C PHE A 211 1.14 -12.15 -9.03
N ARG A 212 1.28 -13.42 -8.66
CA ARG A 212 0.83 -14.57 -9.44
C ARG A 212 -0.36 -15.21 -8.75
N TYR A 213 -1.34 -15.66 -9.54
CA TYR A 213 -2.43 -16.52 -9.08
C TYR A 213 -2.70 -17.60 -10.12
N LYS A 214 -2.74 -18.89 -9.72
CA LYS A 214 -2.95 -20.04 -10.61
C LYS A 214 -2.18 -19.94 -11.94
N LYS A 215 -0.86 -19.71 -11.84
CA LYS A 215 0.09 -19.56 -12.97
C LYS A 215 -0.08 -18.30 -13.86
N LYS A 216 -1.02 -17.40 -13.56
CA LYS A 216 -1.18 -16.14 -14.29
C LYS A 216 -0.60 -14.97 -13.51
N MET A 217 0.03 -14.03 -14.23
CA MET A 217 0.55 -12.80 -13.66
C MET A 217 -0.49 -11.69 -13.68
N TYR A 218 -0.52 -10.96 -12.58
CA TYR A 218 -1.35 -9.79 -12.35
C TYR A 218 -0.48 -8.68 -11.76
N PHE A 219 -0.90 -7.44 -11.99
CA PHE A 219 -0.30 -6.31 -11.31
C PHE A 219 -1.39 -5.46 -10.70
N ASP A 220 -1.06 -4.75 -9.63
CA ASP A 220 -1.97 -3.85 -8.97
C ASP A 220 -1.39 -2.45 -8.89
N LYS A 221 -2.28 -1.50 -8.61
CA LYS A 221 -1.95 -0.10 -8.40
C LYS A 221 -2.70 0.40 -7.18
N TRP A 222 -1.96 0.82 -6.18
CA TRP A 222 -2.51 1.56 -5.06
C TRP A 222 -2.37 3.05 -5.34
N ASP A 223 -3.51 3.73 -5.35
CA ASP A 223 -3.65 5.13 -5.78
C ASP A 223 -3.96 6.00 -4.56
N TYR A 224 -2.94 6.74 -4.10
CA TYR A 224 -3.04 7.64 -2.95
C TYR A 224 -4.06 8.75 -3.19
N ASP A 225 -3.97 9.40 -4.37
CA ASP A 225 -4.81 10.53 -4.76
C ASP A 225 -6.30 10.13 -4.89
N ALA A 226 -6.58 8.84 -5.08
CA ALA A 226 -7.93 8.32 -5.23
C ALA A 226 -8.64 7.97 -3.91
N ARG A 227 -8.17 8.46 -2.75
CA ARG A 227 -8.69 8.09 -1.41
C ARG A 227 -8.52 6.60 -1.10
N VAL A 228 -7.31 6.08 -1.27
CA VAL A 228 -6.96 4.69 -0.90
C VAL A 228 -7.76 3.67 -1.71
N ILE A 229 -7.68 3.78 -3.04
CA ILE A 229 -8.24 2.78 -3.94
C ILE A 229 -7.13 1.88 -4.45
N LEU A 230 -7.36 0.57 -4.38
CA LEU A 230 -6.50 -0.43 -4.98
C LEU A 230 -7.17 -0.98 -6.24
N TYR A 231 -6.44 -1.00 -7.34
CA TYR A 231 -6.87 -1.55 -8.61
C TYR A 231 -6.03 -2.78 -8.94
N VAL A 232 -6.63 -3.82 -9.51
CA VAL A 232 -5.90 -4.98 -10.04
C VAL A 232 -6.17 -5.09 -11.53
N PHE A 233 -5.11 -5.35 -12.27
CA PHE A 233 -5.10 -5.43 -13.70
C PHE A 233 -4.56 -6.78 -14.17
N GLN A 234 -5.06 -7.20 -15.31
CA GLN A 234 -4.46 -8.25 -16.11
C GLN A 234 -3.89 -7.62 -17.37
N LEU A 235 -2.63 -7.91 -17.67
CA LEU A 235 -2.02 -7.58 -18.96
C LEU A 235 -2.22 -8.77 -19.90
N LYS A 236 -2.72 -8.50 -21.11
CA LYS A 236 -2.84 -9.48 -22.19
C LYS A 236 -2.66 -8.78 -23.53
N ASN A 237 -1.84 -9.32 -24.42
CA ASN A 237 -1.56 -8.75 -25.75
C ASN A 237 -1.17 -7.25 -25.68
N ASN A 238 -0.30 -6.89 -24.73
CA ASN A 238 0.11 -5.51 -24.46
C ASN A 238 -1.05 -4.53 -24.17
N ARG A 239 -2.19 -5.04 -23.67
CA ARG A 239 -3.31 -4.22 -23.21
C ARG A 239 -3.64 -4.57 -21.77
N SER A 240 -3.77 -3.54 -20.95
CA SER A 240 -4.14 -3.69 -19.54
C SER A 240 -5.65 -3.60 -19.38
N LYS A 241 -6.23 -4.58 -18.70
CA LYS A 241 -7.64 -4.61 -18.32
C LYS A 241 -7.75 -4.58 -16.81
N MET A 242 -8.41 -3.56 -16.25
CA MET A 242 -8.76 -3.53 -14.83
C MET A 242 -9.83 -4.58 -14.55
N ILE A 243 -9.50 -5.55 -13.70
CA ILE A 243 -10.39 -6.66 -13.32
C ILE A 243 -10.96 -6.50 -11.90
N CYS A 244 -10.21 -5.89 -10.99
CA CYS A 244 -10.66 -5.64 -9.63
C CYS A 244 -10.52 -4.15 -9.24
N LYS A 245 -11.43 -3.68 -8.39
CA LYS A 245 -11.34 -2.38 -7.72
C LYS A 245 -11.72 -2.57 -6.26
N TYR A 246 -10.87 -2.12 -5.34
CA TYR A 246 -11.10 -2.18 -3.91
C TYR A 246 -11.05 -0.79 -3.30
N LYS A 247 -11.92 -0.55 -2.31
CA LYS A 247 -11.86 0.64 -1.45
C LYS A 247 -11.54 0.19 -0.03
N TYR A 248 -10.54 0.80 0.60
CA TYR A 248 -10.31 0.60 2.02
C TYR A 248 -11.34 1.41 2.82
N LYS A 249 -11.98 0.77 3.81
CA LYS A 249 -12.87 1.39 4.78
C LYS A 249 -12.25 1.23 6.15
N GLN A 250 -12.19 2.31 6.91
CA GLN A 250 -11.79 2.31 8.31
C GLN A 250 -13.04 2.36 9.18
#